data_AF-A0A1I8AXV9-F1
#
_entry.id   AF-A0A1I8AXV9-F1
#
_cell.length_a   1.000
_cell.length_b   1.000
_cell.length_c   1.000
_cell.angle_alpha   90.00
_cell.angle_beta   90.00
_cell.angle_gamma   90.00
#
_symmetry.space_group_name_H-M   'P 1'
#
loop_
_entity.id
_entity.type
_entity.pdbx_description
1 polymer ?
#
loop_
_entity_poly.entity_id
_entity_poly.type
_entity_poly.pdbx_seq_one_letter_code
_entity_poly.pdbx_strand_id
1 'polypeptide(L)'
;MAFTFAAFCYLFGLIAIAFCIFFAIYTVICIDELKTDYKNPIDQCRSMNQLVLPEYGIHSFVFFFFVLSMQLFAIAWNLPLFAYHIHRYIKRPIMRGPGIYDPTTIIMIYTMVTTG
;
A
#
# COMPACT_ATOMS: atom_id res chain seq x y z
N MET A 1 14.03 -22.82 -23.11
CA MET A 1 13.85 -23.27 -21.71
C MET A 1 12.96 -22.27 -20.96
N ALA A 2 11.66 -22.21 -21.27
CA ALA A 2 10.75 -21.20 -20.69
C ALA A 2 10.42 -21.42 -19.20
N PHE A 3 10.70 -22.62 -18.68
CA PHE A 3 10.39 -23.01 -17.30
C PHE A 3 11.30 -22.34 -16.25
N THR A 4 12.57 -22.07 -16.57
CA THR A 4 13.53 -21.49 -15.62
C THR A 4 13.29 -20.00 -15.37
N PHE A 5 12.88 -19.25 -16.39
CA PHE A 5 12.61 -17.81 -16.29
C PHE A 5 11.36 -17.53 -15.44
N ALA A 6 10.31 -18.32 -15.62
CA ALA A 6 9.10 -18.25 -14.81
C ALA A 6 9.37 -18.52 -13.32
N ALA A 7 10.18 -19.53 -13.00
CA ALA A 7 10.56 -19.86 -11.63
C ALA A 7 11.37 -18.73 -10.96
N PHE A 8 12.29 -18.09 -11.70
CA PHE A 8 13.06 -16.95 -11.19
C PHE A 8 12.18 -15.74 -10.88
N CYS A 9 11.20 -15.43 -11.75
CA CYS A 9 10.24 -14.35 -11.50
C CYS A 9 9.39 -14.61 -10.26
N TYR A 10 8.98 -15.86 -10.01
CA TYR A 10 8.24 -16.21 -8.80
C TYR A 10 9.09 -16.08 -7.53
N LEU A 11 10.36 -16.47 -7.56
CA LEU A 11 11.28 -16.29 -6.42
C LEU A 11 11.44 -14.82 -6.05
N PHE A 12 11.66 -13.95 -7.05
CA PHE A 12 11.75 -12.51 -6.83
C PHE A 12 10.42 -11.92 -6.34
N GLY A 13 9.31 -12.34 -6.94
CA GLY A 13 7.96 -11.93 -6.53
C GLY A 13 7.64 -12.30 -5.08
N LEU A 14 8.05 -13.48 -4.63
CA LEU A 14 7.81 -13.95 -3.26
C LEU A 14 8.58 -13.09 -2.23
N ILE A 15 9.83 -12.75 -2.54
CA ILE A 15 10.63 -11.82 -1.71
C ILE A 15 9.97 -10.44 -1.66
N ALA A 16 9.55 -9.90 -2.81
CA ALA A 16 8.92 -8.59 -2.86
C ALA A 16 7.57 -8.54 -2.11
N ILE A 17 6.78 -9.63 -2.16
CA ILE A 17 5.53 -9.77 -1.39
C ILE A 17 5.83 -9.77 0.11
N ALA A 18 6.90 -10.44 0.57
CA ALA A 18 7.29 -10.43 1.98
C ALA A 18 7.59 -9.01 2.48
N PHE A 19 8.31 -8.20 1.70
CA PHE A 19 8.51 -6.78 2.02
C PHE A 19 7.20 -6.00 2.02
N CYS A 20 6.31 -6.24 1.06
CA CYS A 20 5.02 -5.57 0.99
C CYS A 20 4.15 -5.85 2.23
N ILE A 21 4.13 -7.11 2.70
CA ILE A 21 3.40 -7.51 3.92
C ILE A 21 3.98 -6.81 5.14
N PHE A 22 5.30 -6.68 5.24
CA PHE A 22 5.95 -5.97 6.35
C PHE A 22 5.50 -4.49 6.41
N PHE A 23 5.48 -3.79 5.27
CA PHE A 23 4.99 -2.40 5.20
C PHE A 23 3.49 -2.28 5.53
N ALA A 24 2.68 -3.24 5.08
CA ALA A 24 1.25 -3.27 5.40
C ALA A 24 1.01 -3.41 6.91
N ILE A 25 1.73 -4.32 7.58
CA ILE A 25 1.63 -4.51 9.03
C ILE A 25 2.08 -3.24 9.77
N TYR A 26 3.18 -2.61 9.33
CA TYR A 26 3.65 -1.36 9.94
C TYR A 26 2.58 -0.26 9.89
N THR A 27 1.88 -0.12 8.77
CA THR A 27 0.79 0.87 8.63
C THR A 27 -0.38 0.57 9.57
N VAL A 28 -0.71 -0.70 9.79
CA VAL A 28 -1.75 -1.11 10.77
C VAL A 28 -1.32 -0.76 12.20
N ILE A 29 -0.09 -1.05 12.58
CA ILE A 29 0.45 -0.72 13.92
C ILE A 29 0.42 0.80 14.14
N CYS A 30 0.79 1.61 13.14
CA CYS A 30 0.71 3.07 13.26
C CYS A 30 -0.72 3.59 13.52
N ILE A 31 -1.74 2.92 12.97
CA ILE A 31 -3.14 3.26 13.22
C ILE A 31 -3.55 2.85 14.64
N ASP A 32 -3.05 1.72 15.13
CA ASP A 32 -3.30 1.25 16.50
C ASP A 32 -2.69 2.21 17.54
N GLU A 33 -1.43 2.60 17.37
CA GLU A 33 -0.73 3.61 18.19
C GLU A 33 -1.45 4.97 18.22
N LEU A 34 -2.15 5.30 17.13
CA LEU A 34 -2.95 6.52 17.06
C LEU A 34 -4.24 6.43 17.88
N LYS A 35 -4.83 5.24 18.00
CA LYS A 35 -6.01 5.01 18.85
C LYS A 35 -5.67 5.07 20.33
N THR A 36 -4.48 4.64 20.71
CA THR A 36 -3.97 4.70 22.08
C THR A 36 -3.43 6.09 22.46
N ASP A 37 -3.59 7.09 21.58
CA ASP A 37 -3.24 8.51 21.78
C ASP A 37 -1.76 8.76 22.16
N TYR A 38 -0.85 7.88 21.72
CA TYR A 38 0.55 7.95 22.16
C TYR A 38 1.35 9.07 21.48
N LYS A 39 0.86 9.60 20.34
CA LYS A 39 1.60 10.57 19.51
C LYS A 39 0.67 11.52 18.76
N ASN A 40 1.15 12.73 18.49
CA ASN A 40 0.38 13.78 17.82
C ASN A 40 -0.10 13.31 16.43
N PRO A 41 -1.41 13.41 16.10
CA PRO A 41 -1.99 12.86 14.87
C PRO A 41 -1.41 13.45 13.59
N ILE A 42 -0.93 14.69 13.65
CA ILE A 42 -0.38 15.43 12.51
C ILE A 42 0.99 14.87 12.09
N ASP A 43 1.86 14.57 13.06
CA ASP A 43 3.19 14.02 12.79
C ASP A 43 3.11 12.56 12.33
N GLN A 44 2.14 11.81 12.85
CA GLN A 44 1.85 10.45 12.41
C GLN A 44 1.40 10.43 10.94
N CYS A 45 0.51 11.36 10.54
CA CYS A 45 0.03 11.46 9.17
C CYS A 45 1.15 11.78 8.17
N ARG A 46 2.12 12.65 8.54
CA ARG A 46 3.30 12.94 7.71
C ARG A 46 4.19 11.70 7.52
N SER A 47 4.43 10.95 8.60
CA SER A 47 5.22 9.71 8.55
C SER A 47 4.51 8.63 7.72
N MET A 48 3.23 8.37 7.99
CA MET A 48 2.43 7.37 7.26
C MET A 48 2.36 7.65 5.77
N ASN A 49 2.26 8.92 5.40
CA ASN A 49 2.20 9.30 4.00
C ASN A 49 3.52 9.05 3.24
N GLN A 50 4.67 9.19 3.89
CA GLN A 50 5.95 8.84 3.30
C GLN A 50 6.10 7.32 3.12
N LEU A 51 5.44 6.50 3.95
CA LEU A 51 5.50 5.04 3.89
C LEU A 51 4.46 4.41 2.95
N VAL A 52 3.33 5.07 2.70
CA VAL A 52 2.30 4.49 1.81
C VAL A 52 2.73 4.56 0.33
N LEU A 53 3.45 5.62 -0.08
CA LEU A 53 3.99 5.78 -1.43
C LEU A 53 4.93 4.63 -1.87
N PRO A 54 5.92 4.19 -1.07
CA PRO A 54 6.77 3.07 -1.42
C PRO A 54 6.02 1.74 -1.48
N GLU A 55 4.97 1.52 -0.67
CA GLU A 55 4.13 0.31 -0.77
C GLU A 55 3.45 0.22 -2.15
N TYR A 56 2.76 1.29 -2.57
CA TYR A 56 2.16 1.39 -3.91
C TYR A 56 3.20 1.22 -5.02
N GLY A 57 4.40 1.81 -4.84
CA GLY A 57 5.49 1.73 -5.80
C GLY A 57 6.04 0.31 -5.98
N ILE A 58 6.32 -0.40 -4.89
CA ILE A 58 6.82 -1.79 -4.91
C ILE A 58 5.76 -2.71 -5.52
N HIS A 59 4.49 -2.56 -5.14
CA HIS A 59 3.41 -3.39 -5.69
C HIS A 59 3.25 -3.17 -7.21
N SER A 60 3.28 -1.92 -7.67
CA SER A 60 3.25 -1.60 -9.10
C SER A 60 4.46 -2.14 -9.86
N PHE A 61 5.65 -2.10 -9.25
CA PHE A 61 6.87 -2.63 -9.85
C PHE A 61 6.81 -4.15 -10.01
N VAL A 62 6.33 -4.86 -8.98
CA VAL A 62 6.13 -6.32 -9.02
C VAL A 62 5.08 -6.72 -10.05
N PHE A 63 3.96 -5.98 -10.12
CA PHE A 63 2.93 -6.22 -11.12
C PHE A 63 3.48 -6.07 -12.55
N PHE A 64 4.28 -5.03 -12.82
CA PHE A 64 4.96 -4.84 -14.11
C PHE A 64 5.94 -5.98 -14.43
N PHE A 65 6.66 -6.48 -13.42
CA PHE A 65 7.58 -7.61 -13.59
C PHE A 65 6.85 -8.92 -13.94
N PHE A 66 5.65 -9.15 -13.38
CA PHE A 66 4.79 -10.27 -13.76
C PHE A 66 4.22 -10.16 -15.19
N VAL A 67 3.98 -8.94 -15.67
CA VAL A 67 3.58 -8.70 -17.07
C VAL A 67 4.71 -9.07 -18.05
N LEU A 68 5.97 -8.75 -17.73
CA LEU A 68 7.13 -9.15 -18.53
C LEU A 68 7.32 -10.68 -18.61
N SER A 69 6.90 -11.42 -17.58
CA SER A 69 6.93 -12.89 -17.52
C SER A 69 5.79 -13.56 -18.33
N MET A 70 4.87 -12.78 -18.91
CA MET A 70 3.69 -13.28 -19.68
C MET A 70 2.83 -14.31 -18.91
N GLN A 71 2.76 -14.17 -17.59
CA GLN A 71 1.97 -15.06 -16.72
C GLN A 71 0.54 -14.55 -16.54
N LEU A 72 -0.32 -14.87 -17.52
CA LEU A 72 -1.71 -14.42 -17.58
C LEU A 72 -2.54 -14.72 -16.32
N PHE A 73 -2.37 -15.90 -15.70
CA PHE A 73 -3.10 -16.26 -14.49
C PHE A 73 -2.72 -15.42 -13.27
N ALA A 74 -1.42 -15.16 -13.07
CA ALA A 74 -0.94 -14.33 -11.96
C ALA A 74 -1.34 -12.87 -12.14
N ILE A 75 -1.31 -12.37 -13.39
CA ILE A 75 -1.75 -11.02 -13.73
C ILE A 75 -3.25 -10.87 -13.48
N ALA A 76 -4.08 -11.82 -13.94
CA ALA A 76 -5.53 -11.76 -13.75
C ALA A 76 -5.93 -11.68 -12.27
N TRP A 77 -5.23 -12.41 -11.39
CA TRP A 77 -5.50 -12.39 -9.95
C TRP A 77 -5.02 -11.11 -9.25
N ASN A 78 -3.91 -10.51 -9.71
CA ASN A 78 -3.41 -9.25 -9.15
C ASN A 78 -4.04 -7.99 -9.77
N LEU A 79 -4.68 -8.12 -10.95
CA LEU A 79 -5.36 -7.03 -11.66
C LEU A 79 -6.39 -6.27 -10.82
N PRO A 80 -7.32 -6.93 -10.08
CA PRO A 80 -8.32 -6.20 -9.29
C PRO A 80 -7.68 -5.38 -8.17
N LEU A 81 -6.64 -5.90 -7.53
CA LEU A 81 -5.92 -5.20 -6.47
C LEU A 81 -5.16 -3.98 -7.04
N PHE A 82 -4.49 -4.16 -8.17
CA PHE A 82 -3.78 -3.10 -8.87
C PHE A 82 -4.74 -2.01 -9.38
N ALA A 83 -5.88 -2.40 -9.97
CA ALA A 83 -6.93 -1.49 -10.40
C ALA A 83 -7.52 -0.71 -9.20
N TYR A 84 -7.68 -1.36 -8.05
CA TYR A 84 -8.09 -0.68 -6.82
C TYR A 84 -7.06 0.37 -6.37
N HIS A 85 -5.76 0.06 -6.44
CA HIS A 85 -4.68 0.99 -6.10
C HIS A 85 -4.72 2.24 -7.01
N ILE A 86 -4.92 2.04 -8.32
CA ILE A 86 -5.06 3.13 -9.31
C ILE A 86 -6.33 3.93 -9.10
N HIS A 87 -7.49 3.27 -8.97
CA HIS A 87 -8.77 3.95 -8.75
C HIS A 87 -8.72 4.81 -7.50
N ARG A 88 -8.12 4.28 -6.43
CA ARG A 88 -7.92 4.99 -5.18
C ARG A 88 -6.99 6.19 -5.35
N TYR A 89 -5.94 6.10 -6.18
CA TYR A 89 -5.04 7.22 -6.49
C TYR A 89 -5.72 8.33 -7.32
N ILE A 90 -6.62 7.99 -8.23
CA ILE A 90 -7.34 8.96 -9.06
C ILE A 90 -8.46 9.67 -8.27
N LYS A 91 -9.14 8.95 -7.38
CA LYS A 91 -10.27 9.48 -6.61
C LYS A 91 -9.86 10.34 -5.40
N ARG A 92 -8.58 10.68 -5.27
CA ARG A 92 -8.06 11.51 -4.18
C ARG A 92 -8.50 12.97 -4.41
N PRO A 93 -9.08 13.67 -3.41
CA PRO A 93 -9.22 15.12 -3.49
C PRO A 93 -7.83 15.76 -3.49
N ILE A 94 -7.65 16.81 -4.29
CA ILE A 94 -6.36 17.48 -4.47
C ILE A 94 -5.99 18.19 -3.16
N MET A 95 -5.01 17.63 -2.44
CA MET A 95 -4.42 18.25 -1.25
C MET A 95 -3.24 19.13 -1.65
N ARG A 96 -2.98 20.20 -0.88
CA ARG A 96 -1.88 21.16 -1.15
C ARG A 96 -0.47 20.57 -0.97
N GLY A 97 -0.35 19.36 -0.42
CA GLY A 97 0.93 18.65 -0.24
C GLY A 97 0.91 17.27 -0.89
N PRO A 98 2.08 16.68 -1.15
CA PRO A 98 2.16 15.29 -1.58
C PRO A 98 1.65 14.43 -0.44
N GLY A 99 0.42 13.93 -0.52
CA GLY A 99 -0.03 12.90 0.39
C GLY A 99 -1.42 12.32 0.17
N ILE A 100 -1.56 11.05 0.57
CA ILE A 100 -2.77 10.24 0.42
C ILE A 100 -3.69 10.37 1.63
N TYR A 101 -3.10 10.60 2.80
CA TYR A 101 -3.82 10.72 4.07
C TYR A 101 -3.86 12.19 4.50
N ASP A 102 -5.07 12.72 4.71
CA ASP A 102 -5.26 14.05 5.28
C ASP A 102 -5.50 13.93 6.79
N PRO A 103 -4.83 14.74 7.63
CA PRO A 103 -5.02 14.70 9.06
C PRO A 103 -6.49 14.91 9.49
N THR A 104 -7.29 15.68 8.73
CA THR A 104 -8.72 15.89 9.03
C THR A 104 -9.55 14.60 8.85
N THR A 105 -9.24 13.79 7.83
CA THR A 105 -9.94 12.51 7.59
C THR A 105 -9.61 11.46 8.65
N ILE A 106 -8.38 11.44 9.14
CA ILE A 106 -7.95 10.48 10.17
C ILE A 106 -8.58 10.84 11.54
N ILE A 107 -8.64 12.13 11.89
CA ILE A 107 -9.28 12.59 13.13
C ILE A 107 -10.79 12.28 13.11
N MET A 108 -11.45 12.41 11.96
CA MET A 108 -12.86 12.05 11.80
C MET A 108 -13.10 10.54 11.98
N ILE A 109 -12.20 9.68 11.49
CA ILE A 109 -12.27 8.24 11.71
C ILE A 109 -11.99 7.90 13.18
N TYR A 110 -10.99 8.55 13.80
CA TYR A 110 -10.68 8.37 15.23
C TYR A 110 -11.88 8.72 16.11
N THR A 111 -12.49 9.89 15.90
CA THR A 111 -13.66 10.34 16.68
C THR A 111 -14.85 9.40 16.55
N MET A 112 -15.10 8.83 15.38
CA MET A 112 -16.16 7.82 15.21
C MET A 112 -15.90 6.51 15.98
N VAL A 113 -14.64 6.15 16.22
CA VAL A 113 -14.28 4.91 16.93
C VAL A 113 -14.23 5.12 18.45
N THR A 114 -13.93 6.32 18.94
CA THR A 114 -13.91 6.63 20.38
C THR A 114 -15.28 7.03 20.95
N THR A 115 -16.25 7.43 20.12
CA THR A 115 -17.62 7.74 20.57
C THR A 115 -18.61 6.56 20.50
N GLY A 116 -18.13 5.36 20.15
CA GLY A 116 -18.93 4.13 20.01
C GLY A 116 -18.69 3.12 21.13
#